data_AF-A0A7C5R8P6-F1
#
_entry.id   AF-A0A7C5R8P6-F1
#
_cell.length_a   1.000
_cell.length_b   1.000
_cell.length_c   1.000
_cell.angle_alpha   90.00
_cell.angle_beta   90.00
_cell.angle_gamma   90.00
#
_symmetry.space_group_name_H-M   'P 1'
#
loop_
_entity.id
_entity.type
_entity.pdbx_description
1 polymer ?
#
loop_
_entity_poly.entity_id
_entity_poly.type
_entity_poly.pdbx_seq_one_letter_code
_entity_poly.pdbx_strand_id
1 'polypeptide(L)' 'MKVTLDIQDSKAAAFLNFIKSLDFIKVEEERSSLESPYDPEFVAKIKQSEKEFEEGNSTTVEKKDLKNILGL' A
#
# COMPACT_ATOMS: atom_id res chain seq x y z
N MET A 1 -2.22 28.36 -6.80
CA MET A 1 -1.09 28.71 -7.70
C MET A 1 0.02 27.70 -7.45
N LYS A 2 0.58 27.09 -8.51
CA LYS A 2 1.70 26.14 -8.38
C LYS A 2 2.96 26.82 -8.94
N VAL A 3 4.07 26.72 -8.21
CA VAL A 3 5.36 27.31 -8.59
C VAL A 3 6.39 26.20 -8.60
N THR A 4 7.11 26.07 -9.72
CA THR A 4 8.21 25.11 -9.88
C THR A 4 9.52 25.84 -9.69
N LEU A 5 10.42 25.29 -8.87
CA LEU A 5 11.76 25.84 -8.63
C LEU A 5 12.82 24.86 -9.12
N ASP A 6 13.80 25.38 -9.85
CA ASP A 6 15.03 24.68 -10.23
C ASP A 6 16.11 25.02 -9.19
N ILE A 7 16.64 24.01 -8.50
CA ILE A 7 17.62 24.15 -7.43
C ILE A 7 18.77 23.19 -7.69
N GLN A 8 20.01 23.69 -7.57
CA GLN A 8 21.20 22.86 -7.64
C GLN A 8 21.20 21.80 -6.52
N ASP A 9 21.52 20.54 -6.87
CA ASP A 9 21.47 19.38 -5.96
C ASP A 9 22.20 19.60 -4.62
N SER A 10 23.34 20.30 -4.64
CA SER A 10 24.14 20.59 -3.45
C SER A 10 23.42 21.45 -2.40
N LYS A 11 22.38 22.20 -2.81
CA LYS A 11 21.59 23.08 -1.95
C LYS A 11 20.17 22.60 -1.72
N ALA A 12 19.72 21.59 -2.47
CA ALA A 12 18.37 21.04 -2.38
C ALA A 12 18.06 20.53 -0.97
N ALA A 13 18.99 19.79 -0.34
CA ALA A 13 18.80 19.26 1.01
C ALA A 13 18.64 20.36 2.07
N ALA A 14 19.49 21.39 2.02
CA ALA A 14 19.42 22.54 2.94
C ALA A 14 18.10 23.31 2.75
N PHE A 15 17.70 23.53 1.51
CA PHE A 15 16.44 24.19 1.18
C PHE A 15 15.22 23.39 1.65
N LEU A 16 15.18 22.07 1.40
CA LEU A 16 14.09 21.21 1.87
C LEU A 16 13.97 21.23 3.40
N ASN A 17 15.09 21.18 4.12
CA ASN A 17 15.08 21.27 5.58
C ASN A 17 14.57 22.62 6.08
N PHE A 18 14.95 23.71 5.42
CA PHE A 18 14.42 25.03 5.74
C PHE A 18 12.90 25.10 5.50
N ILE A 19 12.43 24.67 4.33
CA ILE A 19 10.99 24.67 4.02
C ILE A 19 10.19 23.75 4.95
N LYS A 20 10.73 22.59 5.33
CA LYS A 20 10.11 21.69 6.32
C LYS A 20 10.02 22.30 7.72
N SER A 21 10.85 23.30 8.05
CA SER A 21 10.77 24.02 9.32
C SER A 21 9.66 25.09 9.35
N LEU A 22 9.12 25.45 8.19
CA LEU A 22 8.03 26.43 8.08
C LEU A 22 6.68 25.72 8.30
N ASP A 23 5.90 26.21 9.25
CA ASP A 23 4.62 25.64 9.68
C ASP A 23 3.47 25.80 8.66
N PHE A 24 3.63 26.72 7.71
CA PHE A 24 2.61 27.03 6.69
C PHE A 24 2.83 26.31 5.35
N ILE A 25 3.91 25.53 5.19
CA ILE A 25 4.20 24.83 3.93
C ILE A 25 3.82 23.35 4.03
N LYS A 26 2.94 22.91 3.13
CA LYS A 26 2.68 21.47 2.90
C LYS A 26 3.60 20.98 1.79
N VAL A 27 4.66 20.26 2.17
CA VAL A 27 5.47 19.50 1.22
C VAL A 27 4.73 18.21 0.90
N GLU A 28 4.12 18.16 -0.28
CA GLU A 28 3.58 16.91 -0.83
C GLU A 28 4.77 16.10 -1.38
N GLU A 29 5.42 15.34 -0.49
CA GLU A 29 6.27 14.23 -0.95
C GLU A 29 5.34 13.25 -1.67
N GLU A 30 5.66 12.87 -2.90
CA GLU A 30 5.01 11.74 -3.56
C GLU A 30 5.24 10.53 -2.67
N ARG A 31 4.30 10.28 -1.76
CA ARG A 31 4.34 9.15 -0.85
C ARG A 31 4.21 7.91 -1.72
N SER A 32 5.32 7.25 -1.97
CA SER A 32 5.34 5.82 -2.25
C SER A 32 4.67 5.12 -1.08
N SER A 33 3.35 4.90 -1.17
CA SER A 33 2.59 3.86 -0.46
C SER A 33 3.05 3.54 0.98
N LEU A 34 3.07 4.54 1.86
CA LEU A 34 3.31 4.37 3.31
C LEU A 34 2.01 4.12 4.08
N GLU A 35 1.03 3.46 3.46
CA GLU A 35 0.12 2.63 4.24
C GLU A 35 0.88 1.34 4.53
N SER A 36 0.96 0.97 5.81
CA SER A 36 1.60 -0.29 6.19
C SER A 36 1.04 -1.41 5.30
N PRO A 37 1.88 -2.25 4.66
CA PRO A 37 1.39 -3.37 3.85
C PRO A 37 0.65 -4.43 4.69
N TYR A 38 0.60 -4.22 6.01
CA TYR A 38 -0.10 -5.05 6.97
C TYR A 38 -1.54 -4.59 7.15
N ASP A 39 -2.47 -5.42 6.71
CA ASP A 39 -3.91 -5.30 6.98
C ASP A 39 -4.34 -6.36 8.02
N PRO A 40 -4.74 -5.95 9.25
CA PRO A 40 -5.14 -6.88 10.29
C PRO A 40 -6.42 -7.67 9.95
N GLU A 41 -7.35 -7.10 9.17
CA GLU A 41 -8.57 -7.77 8.73
C GLU A 41 -8.24 -8.87 7.72
N PHE A 42 -7.32 -8.58 6.80
CA PHE A 42 -6.80 -9.56 5.86
C PHE A 42 -6.14 -10.74 6.60
N VAL A 43 -5.30 -10.46 7.60
CA VAL A 43 -4.64 -11.51 8.41
C VAL A 43 -5.65 -12.35 9.18
N ALA A 44 -6.70 -11.73 9.72
CA ALA A 44 -7.77 -12.46 10.40
C ALA A 44 -8.48 -13.43 9.44
N LYS A 45 -8.74 -13.00 8.21
CA LYS A 45 -9.34 -13.84 7.16
C LYS A 45 -8.46 -15.03 6.77
N ILE A 46 -7.14 -14.83 6.65
CA ILE A 46 -6.20 -15.93 6.37
C ILE A 46 -6.23 -16.97 7.49
N LYS A 47 -6.12 -16.54 8.75
CA LYS A 47 -6.15 -17.47 9.90
C LYS A 47 -7.45 -18.26 9.98
N GLN A 48 -8.58 -17.63 9.67
CA GLN A 48 -9.86 -18.31 9.60
C GLN A 48 -9.85 -19.38 8.50
N SER A 49 -9.36 -19.04 7.30
CA SER A 49 -9.27 -19.98 6.18
C SER A 49 -8.34 -21.17 6.47
N GLU A 50 -7.24 -20.95 7.19
CA GLU A 50 -6.33 -22.03 7.63
C GLU A 50 -7.05 -23.01 8.56
N LYS A 51 -7.80 -22.48 9.54
CA LYS A 51 -8.60 -23.29 10.45
C LYS A 51 -9.69 -24.08 9.73
N GLU A 52 -10.40 -23.44 8.80
CA GLU A 52 -11.43 -24.11 7.98
C GLU A 52 -10.84 -25.26 7.16
N PHE A 53 -9.61 -25.12 6.66
CA PHE A 53 -8.90 -26.19 5.97
C PHE A 53 -8.55 -27.37 6.90
N GLU A 54 -8.03 -27.09 8.09
CA GLU A 54 -7.72 -28.13 9.11
C GLU A 54 -8.96 -28.88 9.58
N GLU A 55 -10.10 -28.19 9.68
CA GLU A 55 -11.40 -28.76 10.04
C GLU A 55 -12.06 -29.53 8.88
N GLY A 56 -11.45 -29.54 7.69
CA GLY A 56 -11.99 -30.21 6.49
C GLY A 56 -13.08 -29.43 5.76
N ASN A 57 -13.34 -28.19 6.16
CA ASN A 57 -14.29 -27.25 5.53
C ASN A 57 -13.66 -26.56 4.31
N SER A 58 -13.04 -27.32 3.42
CA SER A 58 -12.41 -26.80 2.19
C SER A 58 -12.95 -27.48 0.95
N THR A 59 -12.88 -26.80 -0.20
CA THR A 59 -13.26 -27.36 -1.49
C THR A 59 -12.05 -27.42 -2.42
N THR A 60 -11.82 -28.59 -3.01
CA THR A 60 -10.82 -28.74 -4.07
C THR A 60 -11.50 -28.51 -5.41
N VAL A 61 -10.92 -27.66 -6.24
CA VAL A 61 -11.45 -27.33 -7.57
C VAL A 61 -10.39 -27.63 -8.62
N GLU A 62 -10.81 -28.21 -9.75
CA GLU A 62 -9.89 -28.38 -10.87
C GLU A 62 -9.62 -27.04 -11.56
N LYS A 63 -8.42 -26.88 -12.12
CA LYS A 63 -8.04 -25.66 -12.85
C LYS A 63 -9.00 -25.31 -13.99
N LYS A 64 -9.63 -26.33 -14.58
CA LYS A 64 -10.59 -26.18 -15.68
C LYS A 64 -11.90 -25.53 -15.24
N ASP A 65 -12.29 -25.74 -13.98
CA ASP A 65 -13.56 -25.27 -13.42
C ASP A 65 -13.48 -23.86 -12.85
N LEU A 66 -12.27 -23.33 -12.65
CA LEU A 66 -12.04 -21.98 -12.14
C LEU A 66 -12.81 -20.91 -12.92
N LYS A 67 -12.85 -21.01 -14.25
CA LYS A 67 -13.58 -20.04 -15.08
C LYS A 67 -15.09 -20.03 -14.77
N ASN A 68 -15.68 -21.22 -14.65
CA ASN A 68 -17.10 -21.39 -14.35
C ASN A 68 -17.44 -20.90 -12.94
N ILE A 69 -16.55 -21.14 -11.97
CA ILE A 69 -16.74 -20.74 -10.57
C ILE A 69 -16.62 -19.22 -10.41
N LEU A 70 -15.70 -18.59 -11.14
CA LEU A 70 -15.45 -17.15 -11.06
C LEU A 70 -16.38 -16.31 -11.97
N GLY A 71 -17.19 -16.97 -12.82
CA GLY A 71 -18.08 -16.29 -13.77
C GLY A 71 -17.34 -15.51 -14.86
N LEU A 72 -16.18 -16.02 -15.28
CA LEU A 72 -15.26 -15.41 -16.26
C LEU A 72 -15.33 -16.05 -17.65
#